data_AF-A0A356MPA3-F1
#
_entry.id   AF-A0A356MPA3-F1
#
_cell.length_a   1.000
_cell.length_b   1.000
_cell.length_c   1.000
_cell.angle_alpha   90.00
_cell.angle_beta   90.00
_cell.angle_gamma   90.00
#
_symmetry.space_group_name_H-M   'P 1'
#
loop_
_entity.id
_entity.type
_entity.pdbx_description
1 polymer ?
#
loop_
_entity_poly.entity_id
_entity_poly.type
_entity_poly.pdbx_seq_one_letter_code
_entity_poly.pdbx_strand_id
1 'polypeptide(L)'
;QKKFVGQKRFSLEGGETLIAALDALIEEGTKQGVKEVFIGMAHRGRLSTLAHILGKPYEEIFCEFEGKAYDEEGQFDGDVKYHLGYSRTLEADTGEEVTISLAPNPSHLEAVGPVVQGLSRARIDALGGEELAVLPILIHGDA
;
A
#
# COMPACT_ATOMS: atom_id res chain seq x y z
N GLN A 1 3.86 20.83 2.04
CA GLN A 1 5.04 21.07 1.19
C GLN A 1 6.21 21.84 1.86
N LYS A 2 6.09 22.35 3.10
CA LYS A 2 7.08 23.28 3.68
C LYS A 2 8.31 22.65 4.38
N LYS A 3 8.25 21.39 4.86
CA LYS A 3 9.27 20.81 5.75
C LYS A 3 10.45 20.08 5.07
N PHE A 4 10.27 19.53 3.86
CA PHE A 4 11.37 18.90 3.09
C PHE A 4 11.36 19.42 1.65
N VAL A 5 11.82 20.66 1.47
CA VAL A 5 11.89 21.32 0.16
C VAL A 5 12.96 20.64 -0.68
N GLY A 6 12.68 20.37 -1.97
CA GLY A 6 13.62 19.72 -2.89
C GLY A 6 13.60 18.18 -2.92
N GLN A 7 12.95 17.53 -1.96
CA GLN A 7 12.76 16.07 -1.97
C GLN A 7 11.59 15.68 -2.88
N LYS A 8 11.83 14.82 -3.88
CA LYS A 8 10.77 14.28 -4.75
C LYS A 8 9.85 13.37 -3.94
N ARG A 9 8.53 13.64 -3.99
CA ARG A 9 7.51 12.91 -3.21
C ARG A 9 6.35 12.32 -4.00
N PHE A 10 6.36 12.49 -5.32
CA PHE A 10 5.30 11.99 -6.21
C PHE A 10 3.89 12.31 -5.68
N SER A 11 3.64 13.62 -5.52
CA SER A 11 2.43 14.18 -4.89
C SER A 11 1.13 13.60 -5.49
N LEU A 12 0.10 13.52 -4.66
CA LEU A 12 -1.27 13.21 -5.05
C LEU A 12 -2.11 14.48 -5.34
N GLU A 13 -1.46 15.64 -5.43
CA GLU A 13 -2.15 16.90 -5.71
C GLU A 13 -2.88 16.83 -7.06
N GLY A 14 -4.19 17.09 -7.04
CA GLY A 14 -5.10 16.93 -8.18
C GLY A 14 -5.64 15.51 -8.39
N GLY A 15 -5.27 14.54 -7.55
CA GLY A 15 -5.74 13.15 -7.58
C GLY A 15 -6.23 12.65 -6.22
N GLU A 16 -6.60 13.56 -5.31
CA GLU A 16 -6.91 13.28 -3.90
C GLU A 16 -8.10 12.33 -3.74
N THR A 17 -9.03 12.35 -4.69
CA THR A 17 -10.19 11.46 -4.74
C THR A 17 -9.80 9.97 -4.72
N LEU A 18 -8.56 9.61 -5.11
CA LEU A 18 -8.05 8.25 -4.99
C LEU A 18 -8.16 7.72 -3.55
N ILE A 19 -7.89 8.54 -2.53
CA ILE A 19 -7.93 8.11 -1.13
C ILE A 19 -9.37 7.78 -0.73
N ALA A 20 -10.31 8.68 -1.02
CA ALA A 20 -11.73 8.43 -0.74
C ALA A 20 -12.27 7.22 -1.52
N ALA A 21 -11.81 7.02 -2.77
CA ALA A 21 -12.21 5.88 -3.57
C ALA A 21 -11.68 4.55 -3.02
N LEU A 22 -10.42 4.52 -2.56
CA LEU A 22 -9.83 3.32 -1.93
C LEU A 22 -10.53 2.98 -0.62
N ASP A 23 -10.76 3.98 0.22
CA ASP A 23 -11.46 3.83 1.49
C ASP A 23 -12.86 3.24 1.27
N ALA A 24 -13.66 3.84 0.39
CA ALA A 24 -14.99 3.35 0.05
C ALA A 24 -14.98 1.95 -0.58
N LEU A 25 -13.99 1.64 -1.43
CA LEU A 25 -13.86 0.32 -2.06
C LEU A 25 -13.53 -0.77 -1.02
N ILE A 26 -12.63 -0.49 -0.09
CA ILE A 26 -12.25 -1.43 0.97
C ILE A 26 -13.44 -1.65 1.91
N GLU A 27 -14.09 -0.57 2.33
CA GLU A 27 -15.27 -0.61 3.18
C GLU A 27 -16.40 -1.44 2.55
N GLU A 28 -16.68 -1.22 1.26
CA GLU A 28 -17.66 -2.03 0.53
C GLU A 28 -17.21 -3.49 0.37
N GLY A 29 -15.92 -3.73 0.14
CA GLY A 29 -15.35 -5.07 0.09
C GLY A 29 -15.57 -5.84 1.39
N THR A 30 -15.34 -5.20 2.56
CA THR A 30 -15.54 -5.86 3.86
C THR A 30 -16.99 -6.28 4.07
N LYS A 31 -17.97 -5.47 3.65
CA LYS A 31 -19.41 -5.83 3.66
C LYS A 31 -19.72 -7.07 2.82
N GLN A 32 -18.92 -7.33 1.79
CA GLN A 32 -19.06 -8.48 0.90
C GLN A 32 -18.20 -9.68 1.34
N GLY A 33 -17.52 -9.60 2.48
CA GLY A 33 -16.73 -10.69 3.06
C GLY A 33 -15.25 -10.69 2.67
N VAL A 34 -14.73 -9.60 2.11
CA VAL A 34 -13.29 -9.43 1.91
C VAL A 34 -12.60 -9.32 3.28
N LYS A 35 -11.60 -10.16 3.50
CA LYS A 35 -10.77 -10.21 4.71
C LYS A 35 -9.37 -9.66 4.47
N GLU A 36 -8.88 -9.76 3.24
CA GLU A 36 -7.53 -9.36 2.86
C GLU A 36 -7.50 -8.56 1.56
N VAL A 37 -6.74 -7.47 1.56
CA VAL A 37 -6.57 -6.59 0.41
C VAL A 37 -5.08 -6.53 0.07
N PHE A 38 -4.74 -6.84 -1.17
CA PHE A 38 -3.38 -6.66 -1.69
C PHE A 38 -3.35 -5.50 -2.68
N ILE A 39 -2.55 -4.47 -2.40
CA ILE A 39 -2.43 -3.28 -3.23
C ILE A 39 -1.09 -3.31 -3.97
N GLY A 40 -1.15 -3.19 -5.30
CA GLY A 40 -0.01 -2.85 -6.15
C GLY A 40 -0.18 -1.45 -6.69
N MET A 41 0.79 -0.56 -6.50
CA MET A 41 0.72 0.79 -7.04
C MET A 41 2.07 1.37 -7.42
N ALA A 42 2.06 2.25 -8.42
CA ALA A 42 3.19 3.11 -8.74
C ALA A 42 3.47 4.16 -7.64
N HIS A 43 4.48 5.01 -7.83
CA HIS A 43 4.93 5.96 -6.82
C HIS A 43 3.93 7.12 -6.52
N ARG A 44 3.04 7.47 -7.47
CA ARG A 44 2.12 8.62 -7.32
C ARG A 44 1.08 8.33 -6.23
N GLY A 45 1.02 9.19 -5.22
CA GLY A 45 0.08 9.06 -4.10
C GLY A 45 0.41 7.96 -3.09
N ARG A 46 1.49 7.19 -3.26
CA ARG A 46 1.85 6.08 -2.37
C ARG A 46 1.99 6.49 -0.91
N LEU A 47 2.59 7.64 -0.63
CA LEU A 47 2.70 8.16 0.74
C LEU A 47 1.35 8.52 1.34
N SER A 48 0.42 9.02 0.51
CA SER A 48 -0.94 9.34 0.95
C SER A 48 -1.69 8.05 1.24
N THR A 49 -1.56 7.03 0.40
CA THR A 49 -2.12 5.69 0.65
C THR A 49 -1.55 5.08 1.94
N LEU A 50 -0.24 5.12 2.13
CA LEU A 50 0.39 4.62 3.37
C LEU A 50 -0.14 5.33 4.63
N ALA A 51 -0.23 6.66 4.59
CA ALA A 51 -0.66 7.43 5.75
C ALA A 51 -2.16 7.35 6.02
N HIS A 52 -2.99 7.34 4.98
CA HIS A 52 -4.45 7.51 5.11
C HIS A 52 -5.24 6.22 4.93
N ILE A 53 -4.74 5.25 4.17
CA ILE A 53 -5.40 3.94 3.99
C ILE A 53 -4.77 2.90 4.93
N LEU A 54 -3.45 2.79 4.98
CA LEU A 54 -2.77 1.85 5.88
C LEU A 54 -2.50 2.45 7.28
N GLY A 55 -2.78 3.73 7.48
CA GLY A 55 -2.59 4.42 8.75
C GLY A 55 -1.15 4.39 9.28
N LYS A 56 -0.15 4.25 8.41
CA LYS A 56 1.26 4.22 8.80
C LYS A 56 1.61 5.51 9.55
N PRO A 57 2.21 5.43 10.76
CA PRO A 57 2.52 6.62 11.54
C PRO A 57 3.35 7.63 10.75
N TYR A 58 2.97 8.91 10.85
CA TYR A 58 3.73 9.99 10.19
C TYR A 58 5.19 10.03 10.63
N GLU A 59 5.48 9.67 11.87
CA GLU A 59 6.83 9.58 12.43
C GLU A 59 7.68 8.58 11.66
N GLU A 60 7.17 7.37 11.40
CA GLU A 60 7.86 6.36 10.58
C GLU A 60 8.09 6.87 9.15
N ILE A 61 7.06 7.45 8.54
CA ILE A 61 7.18 8.04 7.20
C ILE A 61 8.26 9.14 7.22
N PHE A 62 8.28 10.03 8.22
CA PHE A 62 9.29 11.08 8.31
C PHE A 62 10.70 10.55 8.59
N CYS A 63 10.87 9.48 9.37
CA CYS A 63 12.15 8.82 9.59
C CYS A 63 12.76 8.30 8.26
N GLU A 64 11.93 7.74 7.38
CA GLU A 64 12.36 7.33 6.03
C GLU A 64 12.76 8.52 5.13
N PHE A 65 12.22 9.71 5.40
CA PHE A 65 12.64 10.94 4.74
C PHE A 65 13.95 11.49 5.29
N GLU A 66 14.22 11.28 6.57
CA GLU A 66 15.46 11.72 7.23
C GLU A 66 16.64 10.75 7.00
N GLY A 67 16.40 9.58 6.41
CA GLY A 67 17.43 8.57 6.13
C GLY A 67 17.89 7.80 7.36
N LYS A 68 17.17 7.93 8.48
CA LYS A 68 17.50 7.30 9.78
C LYS A 68 16.90 5.91 9.96
N ALA A 69 16.28 5.36 8.92
CA ALA A 69 15.50 4.12 8.98
C ALA A 69 16.35 2.85 8.82
N TYR A 70 17.66 2.97 8.57
CA TYR A 70 18.54 1.83 8.37
C TYR A 70 19.54 1.78 9.54
N ASP A 71 19.47 0.71 10.34
CA ASP A 71 20.55 0.36 11.26
C ASP A 71 21.83 0.14 10.45
N GLU A 72 22.91 0.79 10.86
CA GLU A 72 24.24 0.66 10.23
C GLU A 72 24.82 -0.77 10.37
N GLU A 73 24.15 -1.68 11.10
CA GLU A 73 24.62 -3.01 11.48
C GLU A 73 23.96 -4.16 10.68
N GLY A 74 23.01 -3.88 9.79
CA GLY A 74 22.27 -4.89 9.04
C GLY A 74 22.73 -5.08 7.60
N GLN A 75 22.82 -6.33 7.14
CA GLN A 75 23.07 -6.76 5.75
C GLN A 75 21.87 -6.44 4.81
N PHE A 76 21.26 -5.27 4.95
CA PHE A 76 20.11 -4.83 4.16
C PHE A 76 20.57 -3.65 3.28
N ASP A 77 20.71 -3.90 1.99
CA ASP A 77 21.17 -2.90 1.01
C ASP A 77 20.15 -1.74 0.84
N GLY A 78 18.95 -1.92 1.40
CA GLY A 78 17.86 -0.95 1.32
C GLY A 78 17.17 -0.94 -0.04
N ASP A 79 16.01 -0.28 -0.08
CA ASP A 79 15.44 0.24 -1.32
C ASP A 79 14.90 1.64 -1.01
N VAL A 80 14.69 2.47 -2.02
CA VAL A 80 14.10 3.80 -1.79
C VAL A 80 12.73 3.65 -1.13
N LYS A 81 12.41 4.54 -0.18
CA LYS A 81 11.16 4.55 0.60
C LYS A 81 9.84 4.33 -0.17
N TYR A 82 9.83 4.58 -1.48
CA TYR A 82 8.67 4.34 -2.35
C TYR A 82 8.52 2.88 -2.82
N HIS A 83 9.46 2.00 -2.51
CA HIS A 83 9.47 0.60 -2.92
C HIS A 83 9.23 -0.37 -1.77
N LEU A 84 9.25 0.11 -0.52
CA LEU A 84 9.01 -0.73 0.64
C LEU A 84 7.53 -1.12 0.75
N GLY A 85 7.29 -2.40 1.02
CA GLY A 85 5.96 -2.89 1.34
C GLY A 85 5.54 -2.48 2.76
N TYR A 86 4.24 -2.51 3.02
CA TYR A 86 3.69 -2.27 4.35
C TYR A 86 2.40 -3.07 4.50
N SER A 87 2.20 -3.69 5.65
CA SER A 87 1.00 -4.48 5.93
C SER A 87 0.44 -4.11 7.29
N ARG A 88 -0.88 -4.01 7.39
CA ARG A 88 -1.57 -3.71 8.63
C ARG A 88 -2.97 -4.29 8.62
N THR A 89 -3.41 -4.78 9.77
CA THR A 89 -4.82 -5.11 10.04
C THR A 89 -5.51 -3.92 10.68
N LEU A 90 -6.68 -3.57 10.14
CA LEU A 90 -7.52 -2.47 10.58
C LEU A 90 -8.95 -2.99 10.81
N GLU A 91 -9.68 -2.34 11.70
CA GLU A 91 -11.12 -2.54 11.86
C GLU A 91 -11.83 -1.59 10.86
N ALA A 92 -12.66 -2.15 9.99
CA ALA A 92 -13.50 -1.39 9.07
C ALA A 92 -14.69 -0.76 9.82
N ASP A 93 -15.40 0.20 9.21
CA ASP A 93 -16.57 0.82 9.87
C ASP A 93 -17.72 -0.19 10.07
N THR A 94 -17.71 -1.29 9.32
CA THR A 94 -18.57 -2.47 9.55
C THR A 94 -18.33 -3.17 10.87
N GLY A 95 -17.17 -2.98 11.51
CA GLY A 95 -16.67 -3.74 12.66
C GLY A 95 -15.93 -5.02 12.28
N GLU A 96 -15.80 -5.33 10.99
CA GLU A 96 -15.01 -6.47 10.51
C GLU A 96 -13.51 -6.10 10.42
N GLU A 97 -12.64 -7.06 10.72
CA GLU A 97 -11.20 -6.86 10.55
C GLU A 97 -10.79 -7.11 9.09
N VAL A 98 -9.99 -6.20 8.53
CA VAL A 98 -9.40 -6.32 7.20
C VAL A 98 -7.90 -6.13 7.26
N THR A 99 -7.16 -7.05 6.64
CA THR A 99 -5.70 -6.92 6.49
C THR A 99 -5.36 -6.34 5.14
N ILE A 100 -4.71 -5.17 5.13
CA ILE A 100 -4.32 -4.46 3.91
C ILE A 100 -2.81 -4.53 3.77
N SER A 101 -2.35 -5.03 2.62
CA SER A 101 -0.93 -5.18 2.31
C SER A 101 -0.58 -4.44 1.03
N LEU A 102 0.28 -3.43 1.15
CA LEU A 102 0.90 -2.74 0.02
C LEU A 102 2.16 -3.51 -0.39
N ALA A 103 2.19 -4.02 -1.62
CA ALA A 103 3.31 -4.80 -2.11
C ALA A 103 4.56 -3.91 -2.34
N PRO A 104 5.77 -4.42 -2.05
CA PRO A 104 6.99 -3.78 -2.51
C PRO A 104 7.09 -3.85 -4.04
N ASN A 105 7.68 -2.84 -4.68
CA ASN A 105 7.82 -2.80 -6.13
C ASN A 105 9.05 -2.00 -6.57
N PRO A 106 9.74 -2.42 -7.65
CA PRO A 106 10.81 -1.61 -8.23
C PRO A 106 10.26 -0.37 -8.95
N SER A 107 11.16 0.52 -9.39
CA SER A 107 10.82 1.66 -10.26
C SER A 107 10.29 1.27 -11.64
N HIS A 108 10.42 0.01 -12.04
CA HIS A 108 9.88 -0.50 -13.30
C HIS A 108 8.35 -0.55 -13.19
N LEU A 109 7.70 0.47 -13.76
CA LEU A 109 6.24 0.61 -13.73
C LEU A 109 5.57 -0.69 -14.19
N GLU A 110 4.45 -1.01 -13.56
CA GLU A 110 3.61 -2.18 -13.86
C GLU A 110 4.20 -3.55 -13.53
N ALA A 111 5.48 -3.66 -13.19
CA ALA A 111 6.11 -4.93 -12.84
C ALA A 111 5.47 -5.61 -11.61
N VAL A 112 4.84 -4.84 -10.72
CA VAL A 112 4.18 -5.36 -9.50
C VAL A 112 2.82 -5.99 -9.77
N GLY A 113 2.18 -5.69 -10.90
CA GLY A 113 0.84 -6.19 -11.25
C GLY A 113 0.71 -7.71 -11.12
N PRO A 114 1.51 -8.51 -11.87
CA PRO A 114 1.46 -9.97 -11.76
C PRO A 114 1.91 -10.49 -10.38
N VAL A 115 2.77 -9.77 -9.67
CA VAL A 115 3.21 -10.15 -8.31
C VAL A 115 2.03 -10.10 -7.33
N VAL A 116 1.26 -9.02 -7.34
CA VAL A 116 0.07 -8.86 -6.48
C VAL A 116 -1.01 -9.89 -6.82
N GLN A 117 -1.21 -10.17 -8.11
CA GLN A 117 -2.13 -11.22 -8.54
C GLN A 117 -1.68 -12.60 -8.05
N GLY A 118 -0.37 -12.90 -8.12
CA GLY A 118 0.21 -14.14 -7.60
C GLY A 118 0.09 -14.26 -6.08
N LEU A 119 0.35 -13.18 -5.33
CA LEU A 119 0.14 -13.14 -3.87
C LEU A 119 -1.32 -13.40 -3.50
N SER A 120 -2.24 -12.73 -4.20
CA SER A 120 -3.67 -12.89 -3.98
C SER A 120 -4.11 -14.32 -4.28
N ARG A 121 -3.65 -14.90 -5.39
CA ARG A 121 -3.95 -16.28 -5.76
C ARG A 121 -3.44 -17.28 -4.71
N ALA A 122 -2.18 -17.13 -4.29
CA ALA A 122 -1.61 -17.98 -3.25
C ALA A 122 -2.41 -17.88 -1.94
N ARG A 123 -2.92 -16.69 -1.61
CA ARG A 123 -3.73 -16.49 -0.42
C ARG A 123 -5.11 -17.14 -0.53
N ILE A 124 -5.77 -17.00 -1.67
CA ILE A 124 -7.04 -17.69 -1.98
C ILE A 124 -6.86 -19.21 -1.83
N ASP A 125 -5.79 -19.78 -2.40
CA ASP A 125 -5.52 -21.22 -2.31
C ASP A 125 -5.28 -21.64 -0.84
N ALA A 126 -4.58 -20.81 -0.05
CA ALA A 126 -4.37 -21.06 1.39
C ALA A 126 -5.67 -20.98 2.22
N LEU A 127 -6.66 -20.22 1.77
CA LEU A 127 -7.99 -20.12 2.38
C LEU A 127 -8.97 -21.18 1.83
N GLY A 128 -8.47 -22.21 1.13
CA GLY A 128 -9.31 -23.29 0.60
C GLY A 128 -10.16 -22.90 -0.61
N GLY A 129 -9.75 -21.85 -1.35
CA GLY A 129 -10.46 -21.39 -2.55
C GLY A 129 -11.53 -20.34 -2.29
N GLU A 130 -11.54 -19.67 -1.12
CA GLU A 130 -12.43 -18.54 -0.82
C GLU A 130 -12.04 -17.29 -1.65
N GLU A 131 -12.46 -17.24 -2.92
CA GLU A 131 -12.10 -16.14 -3.84
C GLU A 131 -12.57 -14.76 -3.34
N LEU A 132 -13.74 -14.69 -2.69
CA LEU A 132 -14.30 -13.44 -2.17
C LEU A 132 -13.55 -12.88 -0.97
N ALA A 133 -12.77 -13.71 -0.26
CA ALA A 133 -12.05 -13.28 0.94
C ALA A 133 -10.83 -12.40 0.61
N VAL A 134 -10.37 -12.37 -0.65
CA VAL A 134 -9.13 -11.68 -1.05
C VAL A 134 -9.39 -10.73 -2.22
N LEU A 135 -9.05 -9.45 -2.03
CA LEU A 135 -9.22 -8.40 -3.03
C LEU A 135 -7.88 -7.84 -3.51
N PRO A 136 -7.41 -8.19 -4.72
CA PRO A 136 -6.32 -7.48 -5.37
C PRO A 136 -6.76 -6.12 -5.90
N ILE A 137 -6.02 -5.06 -5.59
CA ILE A 137 -6.20 -3.71 -6.12
C ILE A 137 -4.92 -3.29 -6.84
N LEU A 138 -5.03 -2.96 -8.13
CA LEU A 138 -3.92 -2.47 -8.94
C LEU A 138 -4.17 -1.00 -9.32
N ILE A 139 -3.21 -0.14 -9.01
CA ILE A 139 -3.26 1.31 -9.27
C ILE A 139 -2.15 1.67 -10.25
N HIS A 140 -2.57 2.18 -11.40
CA HIS A 140 -1.70 2.46 -12.54
C HIS A 140 -1.53 3.97 -12.74
N GLY A 141 -0.37 4.36 -13.25
CA GLY A 141 -0.19 5.68 -13.85
C GLY A 141 -0.67 5.67 -15.30
N ASP A 142 -1.09 6.82 -15.80
CA ASP A 142 -1.45 6.99 -17.20
C ASP A 142 -0.20 7.05 -18.11
N ALA A 143 0.91 7.65 -17.65
CA ALA A 143 2.28 7.57 -18.22
C ALA A 143 3.35 8.27 -17.35
#